data_AF-A0A6G0YXE0-F1
#
_entry.id   AF-A0A6G0YXE0-F1
#
_cell.length_a   1.000
_cell.length_b   1.000
_cell.length_c   1.000
_cell.angle_alpha   90.00
_cell.angle_beta   90.00
_cell.angle_gamma   90.00
#
_symmetry.space_group_name_H-M   'P 1'
#
loop_
_entity.id
_entity.type
_entity.pdbx_description
1 polymer ?
#
loop_
_entity_poly.entity_id
_entity_poly.type
_entity_poly.pdbx_seq_one_letter_code
_entity_poly.pdbx_strand_id
1 'polypeptide(L)' 'MTINKSKGQSLSMAGIGLREECFSHGQFYVACFRVSSISSLVILAKKGNTNK' A
#
# COMPACT_ATOMS: atom_id res chain seq x y z
N MET A 1 -1.39 -10.00 4.50
CA MET A 1 -1.57 -10.49 3.10
C MET A 1 -0.52 -9.81 2.24
N THR A 2 0.20 -10.53 1.36
CA THR A 2 1.13 -9.90 0.40
C THR A 2 0.38 -9.57 -0.91
N ILE A 3 0.85 -8.55 -1.65
CA ILE A 3 0.19 -8.04 -2.86
C ILE A 3 -0.02 -9.13 -3.92
N ASN A 4 0.92 -10.06 -4.05
CA ASN A 4 0.79 -11.16 -4.99
C ASN A 4 -0.31 -12.16 -4.60
N LYS A 5 -0.55 -12.32 -3.28
CA LYS A 5 -1.59 -13.21 -2.75
C LYS A 5 -2.98 -12.59 -2.77
N SER A 6 -3.10 -11.26 -2.84
CA SER A 6 -4.38 -10.56 -2.95
C SER A 6 -4.88 -10.40 -4.40
N LYS A 7 -4.16 -10.92 -5.40
CA LYS A 7 -4.60 -10.87 -6.80
C LYS A 7 -5.90 -11.65 -6.97
N GLY A 8 -6.92 -11.01 -7.55
CA GLY A 8 -8.24 -11.64 -7.83
C GLY A 8 -9.23 -11.59 -6.66
N GLN A 9 -8.87 -10.95 -5.54
CA GLN A 9 -9.78 -10.76 -4.40
C GLN A 9 -10.31 -9.33 -4.35
N SER A 10 -11.59 -9.18 -4.00
CA SER A 10 -12.19 -7.87 -3.69
C SER A 10 -12.02 -7.57 -2.20
N LEU A 11 -11.33 -6.48 -1.87
CA LEU A 11 -11.14 -6.01 -0.51
C LEU A 11 -12.01 -4.77 -0.30
N SER A 12 -12.86 -4.79 0.72
CA SER A 12 -13.66 -3.63 1.14
C SER A 12 -12.80 -2.52 1.75
N MET A 13 -11.65 -2.90 2.34
CA MET A 13 -10.66 -1.98 2.91
C MET A 13 -9.26 -2.58 2.76
N ALA A 14 -8.28 -1.74 2.44
CA ALA A 14 -6.91 -2.14 2.18
C ALA A 14 -5.91 -1.29 2.98
N GLY A 15 -4.96 -1.96 3.64
CA GLY A 15 -3.84 -1.32 4.33
C GLY A 15 -2.54 -1.55 3.58
N ILE A 16 -1.80 -0.49 3.23
CA ILE A 16 -0.48 -0.56 2.62
C ILE A 16 0.58 -0.30 3.69
N GLY A 17 1.34 -1.33 4.06
CA GLY A 17 2.47 -1.21 4.99
C GLY A 17 3.77 -0.89 4.26
N LEU A 18 4.34 0.29 4.51
CA LEU A 18 5.61 0.78 3.95
C LEU A 18 6.76 0.73 4.97
N ARG A 19 6.65 -0.12 6.00
CA ARG A 19 7.63 -0.18 7.10
C ARG A 19 8.94 -0.86 6.72
N GLU A 20 8.89 -1.73 5.72
CA GLU A 20 10.04 -2.36 5.10
C GLU A 20 10.09 -1.98 3.62
N GLU A 21 11.27 -2.03 3.00
CA GLU A 21 11.46 -1.78 1.57
C GLU A 21 10.85 -2.93 0.75
N CYS A 22 9.53 -2.98 0.72
CA CYS A 22 8.77 -4.04 0.05
C CYS A 22 8.30 -3.67 -1.34
N PHE A 23 8.56 -2.44 -1.81
CA PHE A 23 8.05 -1.92 -3.06
C PHE A 23 9.19 -1.61 -4.02
N SER A 24 9.29 -2.37 -5.11
CA SER A 24 10.04 -1.92 -6.28
C SER A 24 9.35 -0.68 -6.88
N HIS A 25 10.10 0.13 -7.62
CA HIS A 25 9.59 1.35 -8.24
C HIS A 25 8.28 1.08 -9.01
N GLY A 26 7.21 1.79 -8.65
CA GLY A 26 5.87 1.65 -9.26
C GLY A 26 4.90 0.67 -8.58
N GLN A 27 5.34 -0.22 -7.69
CA GLN A 27 4.40 -1.14 -6.99
C GLN A 27 3.47 -0.42 -6.01
N PHE A 28 3.95 0.65 -5.38
CA PHE A 28 3.14 1.50 -4.51
C PHE A 28 2.01 2.20 -5.29
N TYR A 29 2.34 2.73 -6.47
CA TYR A 29 1.36 3.36 -7.37
C TYR A 29 0.26 2.37 -7.79
N VAL A 30 0.66 1.14 -8.17
CA VAL A 30 -0.27 0.06 -8.51
C VAL A 30 -1.16 -0.33 -7.33
N ALA A 31 -0.63 -0.32 -6.10
CA ALA A 31 -1.42 -0.63 -4.91
C ALA A 31 -2.47 0.46 -4.62
N CYS A 32 -2.12 1.74 -4.76
CA CYS A 32 -3.06 2.86 -4.59
C CYS A 32 -4.20 2.82 -5.62
N PHE A 33 -3.89 2.50 -6.88
CA PHE A 33 -4.90 2.48 -7.95
C PHE A 33 -5.87 1.29 -7.87
N ARG A 34 -5.53 0.25 -7.08
CA ARG A 34 -6.39 -0.94 -6.90
C ARG A 34 -7.53 -0.72 -5.90
N VAL A 35 -7.53 0.39 -5.16
CA VAL A 35 -8.56 0.68 -4.16
C VAL A 35 -9.62 1.58 -4.78
N SER A 36 -10.89 1.20 -4.67
CA SER A 36 -12.01 1.95 -5.29
C SER A 36 -12.30 3.29 -4.61
N SER A 37 -11.83 3.49 -3.38
CA SER A 37 -11.98 4.75 -2.65
C SER A 37 -10.78 5.03 -1.77
N ILE A 38 -10.41 6.31 -1.63
CA ILE A 38 -9.36 6.76 -0.72
C ILE A 38 -9.77 6.49 0.74
N SER A 39 -11.06 6.58 1.07
CA SER A 39 -11.57 6.33 2.42
C SER A 39 -11.37 4.88 2.88
N SER A 40 -11.19 3.94 1.95
CA SER A 40 -10.93 2.53 2.24
C SER A 40 -9.44 2.17 2.14
N LEU A 41 -8.56 3.16 1.98
CA LEU A 41 -7.11 2.98 1.91
C LEU A 41 -6.42 3.56 3.16
N VAL A 42 -5.65 2.72 3.87
CA VAL A 42 -4.83 3.13 5.01
C VAL A 42 -3.35 2.91 4.67
N ILE A 43 -2.53 3.95 4.74
CA ILE A 43 -1.09 3.86 4.45
C ILE A 43 -0.31 3.98 5.75
N LEU A 44 0.51 2.97 6.03
CA LEU A 44 1.29 2.86 7.25
C LEU A 44 2.77 2.97 6.92
N ALA A 45 3.30 4.19 6.98
CA ALA A 45 4.71 4.47 6.75
C ALA A 45 5.53 4.43 8.05
N LYS A 46 6.81 4.11 7.94
CA LYS A 46 7.77 4.35 9.03
C LYS A 46 7.92 5.86 9.22
N LYS A 47 7.98 6.34 10.46
CA LYS A 47 8.28 7.74 10.76
C LYS A 47 9.64 8.09 10.17
N GLY A 48 9.66 8.84 9.07
CA GLY A 48 10.90 9.30 8.44
C GLY A 48 11.53 10.41 9.26
N ASN A 49 12.82 10.29 9.58
CA ASN A 49 13.63 11.45 9.94
C ASN A 49 13.89 12.21 8.64
N THR A 50 12.97 13.09 8.25
CA THR A 50 13.24 14.08 7.21
C THR A 50 14.33 15.01 7.73
N ASN A 51 15.59 14.74 7.38
CA ASN A 51 16.58 15.82 7.41
C ASN A 51 16.13 16.83 6.34
N LYS A 52 15.87 18.05 6.80
CA LYS A 52 15.59 19.21 5.95
C LYS A 52 16.81 19.57 5.12
#